data_AF-A0A2E2SY31-F1
#
_entry.id   AF-A0A2E2SY31-F1
#
_cell.length_a   1.000
_cell.length_b   1.000
_cell.length_c   1.000
_cell.angle_alpha   90.00
_cell.angle_beta   90.00
_cell.angle_gamma   90.00
#
_symmetry.space_group_name_H-M   'P 1'
#
loop_
_entity.id
_entity.type
_entity.pdbx_description
1 polymer ?
#
loop_
_entity_poly.entity_id
_entity_poly.type
_entity_poly.pdbx_seq_one_letter_code
_entity_poly.pdbx_strand_id
1 'polypeptide(L)'
;MLTDMYRSRHSSRPTIIDRVDPVIWSDKDHCPMISAEDEKFYEKNGFLFLKNVFSEKEVAQLRREADQVENSDPTDDEVVSEPGSNEVRSVFRVHDKSDVFARLISDDRLVAIAEHFLNDDVYIHQSRVNFKPAFKGKEFFWHSDFETWHTEDGMPRMRAFSMSITLTDNSAHNGPLMLIPGSHKQFISCVGETPDQNYKSSLKIQKIGTPDQGNLSQMVDENGIVAPVGPAGSVLIFDCNTLHGSGNNITPYPRSNLFFVYNAMSNRLVAPFGGTKPRPNFLATRKDIVPVRTGRHKIRAAE
;
A
#
# COMPACT_ATOMS: atom_id res chain seq x y z
N MET A 1 18.94 17.46 -13.90
CA MET A 1 18.72 16.05 -13.50
C MET A 1 18.13 16.09 -12.10
N LEU A 2 17.12 15.26 -11.82
CA LEU A 2 16.58 15.13 -10.45
C LEU A 2 17.64 14.43 -9.59
N THR A 3 17.94 14.96 -8.41
CA THR A 3 18.86 14.31 -7.47
C THR A 3 18.17 13.11 -6.83
N ASP A 4 18.80 11.93 -6.86
CA ASP A 4 18.35 10.75 -6.14
C ASP A 4 18.67 10.90 -4.64
N MET A 5 17.63 11.10 -3.84
CA MET A 5 17.73 11.28 -2.38
C MET A 5 17.66 9.95 -1.61
N TYR A 6 17.23 8.86 -2.26
CA TYR A 6 16.86 7.59 -1.63
C TYR A 6 17.47 6.39 -2.35
N ARG A 7 18.77 6.52 -2.64
CA ARG A 7 19.50 5.58 -3.47
C ARG A 7 19.51 4.17 -2.85
N SER A 8 19.05 3.18 -3.62
CA SER A 8 18.95 1.78 -3.20
C SER A 8 19.44 0.83 -4.31
N ARG A 9 19.84 -0.39 -3.96
CA ARG A 9 20.20 -1.44 -4.93
C ARG A 9 21.40 -1.11 -5.83
N HIS A 10 22.40 -0.43 -5.25
CA HIS A 10 23.65 -0.06 -5.93
C HIS A 10 24.92 -0.44 -5.14
N SER A 11 24.75 -0.91 -3.89
CA SER A 11 25.85 -1.21 -2.96
C SER A 11 25.75 -2.65 -2.49
N SER A 12 26.89 -3.22 -2.10
CA SER A 12 26.98 -4.53 -1.44
C SER A 12 26.64 -4.47 0.05
N ARG A 13 26.43 -3.27 0.60
CA ARG A 13 26.03 -3.05 1.99
C ARG A 13 24.82 -2.10 2.07
N PRO A 14 23.85 -2.39 2.95
CA PRO A 14 22.75 -1.49 3.22
C PRO A 14 23.24 -0.23 3.94
N THR A 15 22.51 0.86 3.75
CA THR A 15 22.69 2.15 4.39
C THR A 15 21.34 2.62 4.91
N ILE A 16 21.36 3.29 6.05
CA ILE A 16 20.20 3.99 6.60
C ILE A 16 20.31 5.45 6.19
N ILE A 17 19.25 5.97 5.57
CA ILE A 17 19.16 7.37 5.15
C ILE A 17 18.01 8.00 5.93
N ASP A 18 18.28 9.10 6.63
CA ASP A 18 17.23 9.84 7.33
C ASP A 18 16.23 10.42 6.32
N ARG A 19 14.95 10.33 6.63
CA ARG A 19 13.89 10.93 5.82
C ARG A 19 14.08 12.44 5.73
N VAL A 20 14.11 12.95 4.50
CA VAL A 20 14.20 14.40 4.20
C VAL A 20 12.86 15.04 3.82
N ASP A 21 11.83 14.21 3.59
CA ASP A 21 10.48 14.64 3.22
C ASP A 21 9.57 14.75 4.46
N PRO A 22 8.59 15.67 4.49
CA PRO A 22 7.54 15.68 5.52
C PRO A 22 6.77 14.36 5.58
N VAL A 23 6.26 13.99 6.76
CA VAL A 23 5.32 12.87 6.92
C VAL A 23 3.90 13.31 6.61
N ILE A 24 3.50 14.46 7.14
CA ILE A 24 2.28 15.19 6.78
C ILE A 24 2.72 16.47 6.08
N TRP A 25 2.21 16.72 4.88
CA TRP A 25 2.61 17.84 4.01
C TRP A 25 1.74 19.09 4.17
N SER A 26 0.63 18.98 4.90
CA SER A 26 -0.29 20.09 5.15
C SER A 26 0.09 20.80 6.45
N ASP A 27 0.17 22.13 6.38
CA ASP A 27 0.31 23.00 7.55
C ASP A 27 -1.04 23.40 8.18
N LYS A 28 -2.16 22.89 7.63
CA LYS A 28 -3.51 23.18 8.15
C LYS A 28 -3.82 22.29 9.35
N ASP A 29 -4.30 22.87 10.44
CA ASP A 29 -4.62 22.18 11.69
C ASP A 29 -5.90 21.30 11.66
N HIS A 30 -6.47 21.01 10.49
CA HIS A 30 -7.75 20.31 10.43
C HIS A 30 -7.95 19.45 9.18
N CYS A 31 -8.08 18.14 9.41
CA CYS A 31 -8.79 17.21 8.53
C CYS A 31 -10.13 16.82 9.19
N PRO A 32 -11.29 16.88 8.51
CA PRO A 32 -12.57 16.54 9.13
C PRO A 32 -12.72 15.06 9.48
N MET A 33 -11.84 14.18 8.98
CA MET A 33 -11.94 12.73 9.13
C MET A 33 -11.06 12.15 10.25
N ILE A 34 -10.14 12.94 10.81
CA ILE A 34 -9.19 12.51 11.84
C ILE A 34 -8.99 13.64 12.86
N SER A 35 -8.64 13.28 14.10
CA SER A 35 -8.34 14.27 15.14
C SER A 35 -6.88 14.73 15.09
N ALA A 36 -6.56 15.83 15.77
CA ALA A 36 -5.18 16.26 15.97
C ALA A 36 -4.33 15.23 16.76
N GLU A 37 -4.96 14.36 17.56
CA GLU A 37 -4.26 13.25 18.23
C GLU A 37 -3.91 12.14 17.23
N ASP A 38 -4.83 11.82 16.33
CA ASP A 38 -4.60 10.86 15.24
C ASP A 38 -3.49 11.32 14.30
N GLU A 39 -3.44 12.62 13.97
CA GLU A 39 -2.37 13.21 13.16
C GLU A 39 -1.00 13.08 13.85
N LYS A 40 -0.90 13.45 15.12
CA LYS A 40 0.32 13.28 15.92
C LYS A 40 0.72 11.82 16.03
N PHE A 41 -0.25 10.92 16.17
CA PHE A 41 0.00 9.48 16.20
C PHE A 41 0.56 9.00 14.86
N TYR A 42 -0.04 9.40 13.74
CA TYR A 42 0.42 9.06 12.39
C TYR A 42 1.83 9.60 12.13
N GLU A 43 2.08 10.88 12.42
CA GLU A 43 3.39 11.50 12.22
C GLU A 43 4.49 10.78 13.02
N LYS A 44 4.19 10.42 14.27
CA LYS A 44 5.12 9.69 15.13
C LYS A 44 5.37 8.27 14.67
N ASN A 45 4.31 7.52 14.32
CA ASN A 45 4.36 6.06 14.17
C ASN A 45 4.34 5.58 12.72
N GLY A 46 3.98 6.43 11.75
CA GLY A 46 3.92 6.09 10.32
C GLY A 46 2.66 5.35 9.91
N PHE A 47 1.68 5.22 10.80
CA PHE A 47 0.40 4.59 10.51
C PHE A 47 -0.71 5.09 11.45
N LEU A 48 -1.96 4.85 11.04
CA LEU A 48 -3.17 5.14 11.78
C LEU A 48 -4.22 4.08 11.47
N PHE A 49 -4.91 3.57 12.49
CA PHE A 49 -5.96 2.55 12.31
C PHE A 49 -7.32 3.07 12.78
N LEU A 50 -8.18 3.37 11.81
CA LEU A 50 -9.52 3.87 12.04
C LEU A 50 -10.51 2.71 12.00
N LYS A 51 -11.21 2.45 13.11
CA LYS A 51 -12.20 1.36 13.21
C LYS A 51 -13.57 1.84 12.74
N ASN A 52 -14.33 0.93 12.12
CA ASN A 52 -15.73 1.17 11.74
C ASN A 52 -15.95 2.41 10.84
N VAL A 53 -15.04 2.66 9.89
CA VAL A 53 -15.17 3.78 8.94
C VAL A 53 -16.32 3.53 7.95
N PHE A 54 -16.51 2.26 7.58
CA PHE A 54 -17.60 1.79 6.73
C PHE A 54 -18.58 0.94 7.55
N SER A 55 -19.87 1.14 7.29
CA SER A 55 -20.96 0.35 7.87
C SER A 55 -20.95 -1.09 7.36
N GLU A 56 -21.59 -2.00 8.10
CA GLU A 56 -21.73 -3.41 7.68
C GLU A 56 -22.37 -3.56 6.29
N LYS A 57 -23.32 -2.67 5.93
CA LYS A 57 -23.97 -2.67 4.62
C LYS A 57 -22.99 -2.31 3.50
N GLU A 58 -22.15 -1.29 3.71
CA GLU A 58 -21.11 -0.88 2.76
C GLU A 58 -20.07 -1.98 2.62
N VAL A 59 -19.59 -2.53 3.74
CA VAL A 59 -18.65 -3.66 3.77
C VAL A 59 -19.20 -4.86 3.00
N ALA A 60 -20.48 -5.20 3.20
CA ALA A 60 -21.12 -6.30 2.47
C ALA A 60 -21.16 -6.03 0.95
N GLN A 61 -21.31 -4.79 0.52
CA GLN A 61 -21.22 -4.43 -0.89
C GLN A 61 -19.79 -4.56 -1.41
N LEU A 62 -18.80 -3.99 -0.70
CA LEU A 62 -17.39 -4.09 -1.08
C LEU A 62 -16.91 -5.54 -1.16
N ARG A 63 -17.38 -6.40 -0.24
CA ARG A 63 -17.06 -7.82 -0.25
C ARG A 63 -17.65 -8.54 -1.46
N ARG A 64 -18.89 -8.24 -1.87
CA ARG A 64 -19.46 -8.84 -3.10
C ARG A 64 -18.65 -8.50 -4.34
N GLU A 65 -18.17 -7.26 -4.44
CA GLU A 65 -17.29 -6.83 -5.54
C GLU A 65 -15.93 -7.52 -5.47
N ALA A 66 -15.39 -7.70 -4.26
CA ALA A 66 -14.16 -8.46 -4.03
C ALA A 66 -14.31 -9.93 -4.47
N ASP A 67 -15.41 -10.58 -4.09
CA ASP A 67 -15.71 -11.97 -4.47
C ASP A 67 -15.84 -12.10 -6.01
N GLN A 68 -16.38 -11.08 -6.69
CA GLN A 68 -16.44 -11.07 -8.16
C GLN A 68 -15.04 -10.96 -8.79
N VAL A 69 -14.18 -10.06 -8.31
CA VAL A 69 -12.81 -9.95 -8.85
C VAL A 69 -11.93 -11.15 -8.49
N GLU A 70 -12.20 -11.86 -7.39
CA GLU A 70 -11.50 -13.11 -7.04
C GLU A 70 -11.71 -14.20 -8.10
N ASN A 71 -12.82 -14.16 -8.84
CA ASN A 71 -13.12 -15.06 -9.95
C ASN A 71 -12.48 -14.64 -11.29
N SER A 72 -11.55 -13.68 -11.29
CA SER A 72 -10.81 -13.28 -12.48
C SER A 72 -9.95 -14.42 -13.04
N ASP A 73 -9.71 -14.41 -14.35
CA ASP A 73 -8.84 -15.39 -15.00
C ASP A 73 -7.42 -15.32 -14.42
N PRO A 74 -6.88 -16.41 -13.83
CA PRO A 74 -5.53 -16.41 -13.26
C PRO A 74 -4.42 -16.25 -14.31
N THR A 75 -4.74 -16.27 -15.61
CA THR A 75 -3.81 -15.98 -16.70
C THR A 75 -3.74 -14.50 -17.08
N ASP A 76 -4.62 -13.65 -16.54
CA ASP A 76 -4.55 -12.19 -16.70
C ASP A 76 -3.29 -11.64 -15.99
N ASP A 77 -2.54 -10.76 -16.65
CA ASP A 77 -1.33 -10.13 -16.12
C ASP A 77 -1.60 -9.34 -14.83
N GLU A 78 -2.84 -8.89 -14.62
CA GLU A 78 -3.27 -8.13 -13.44
C GLU A 78 -3.64 -9.03 -12.25
N VAL A 79 -3.62 -10.35 -12.42
CA VAL A 79 -3.95 -11.34 -11.40
C VAL A 79 -2.69 -12.06 -10.94
N VAL A 80 -2.49 -12.11 -9.63
CA VAL A 80 -1.39 -12.83 -8.99
C VAL A 80 -1.97 -13.99 -8.20
N SER A 81 -1.60 -15.22 -8.55
CA SER A 81 -1.94 -16.42 -7.77
C SER A 81 -0.88 -16.76 -6.71
N GLU A 82 -1.27 -17.54 -5.71
CA GLU A 82 -0.36 -18.08 -4.70
C GLU A 82 0.79 -18.91 -5.34
N PRO A 83 1.97 -18.98 -4.70
CA PRO A 83 3.04 -19.85 -5.17
C PRO A 83 2.61 -21.32 -5.23
N GLY A 84 2.68 -21.92 -6.42
CA GLY A 84 2.38 -23.34 -6.63
C GLY A 84 0.89 -23.69 -6.71
N SER A 85 -0.02 -22.71 -6.80
CA SER A 85 -1.44 -22.95 -7.09
C SER A 85 -2.04 -21.84 -7.98
N ASN A 86 -3.27 -22.04 -8.44
CA ASN A 86 -4.05 -21.04 -9.18
C ASN A 86 -4.98 -20.23 -8.26
N GLU A 87 -4.87 -20.38 -6.94
CA GLU A 87 -5.69 -19.60 -6.00
C GLU A 87 -5.26 -18.12 -6.05
N VAL A 88 -6.21 -17.22 -6.27
CA VAL A 88 -5.95 -15.79 -6.41
C VAL A 88 -5.46 -15.22 -5.08
N ARG A 89 -4.34 -14.50 -5.14
CA ARG A 89 -3.70 -13.81 -4.00
C ARG A 89 -3.92 -12.30 -4.08
N SER A 90 -3.80 -11.74 -5.28
CA SER A 90 -4.04 -10.31 -5.51
C SER A 90 -4.62 -10.07 -6.90
N VAL A 91 -5.50 -9.09 -7.01
CA VAL A 91 -5.98 -8.56 -8.30
C VAL A 91 -5.69 -7.07 -8.31
N PHE A 92 -4.98 -6.58 -9.33
CA PHE A 92 -4.60 -5.17 -9.49
C PHE A 92 -5.63 -4.38 -10.30
N ARG A 93 -5.50 -3.05 -10.30
CA ARG A 93 -6.38 -2.10 -11.01
C ARG A 93 -7.87 -2.31 -10.75
N VAL A 94 -8.22 -2.74 -9.55
CA VAL A 94 -9.60 -3.02 -9.17
C VAL A 94 -10.54 -1.81 -9.28
N HIS A 95 -10.00 -0.58 -9.22
CA HIS A 95 -10.78 0.63 -9.49
C HIS A 95 -11.26 0.78 -10.95
N ASP A 96 -10.65 0.06 -11.90
CA ASP A 96 -11.10 0.01 -13.30
C ASP A 96 -12.02 -1.20 -13.58
N LYS A 97 -12.04 -2.18 -12.67
CA LYS A 97 -12.80 -3.43 -12.80
C LYS A 97 -14.19 -3.37 -12.14
N SER A 98 -14.42 -2.41 -11.24
CA SER A 98 -15.69 -2.24 -10.53
C SER A 98 -16.03 -0.77 -10.34
N ASP A 99 -17.25 -0.38 -10.74
CA ASP A 99 -17.78 0.97 -10.52
C ASP A 99 -17.89 1.31 -9.02
N VAL A 100 -18.07 0.29 -8.17
CA VAL A 100 -18.09 0.48 -6.71
C VAL A 100 -16.70 0.89 -6.23
N PHE A 101 -15.66 0.19 -6.66
CA PHE A 101 -14.27 0.54 -6.31
C PHE A 101 -13.83 1.86 -6.95
N ALA A 102 -14.28 2.14 -8.18
CA ALA A 102 -14.07 3.42 -8.85
C ALA A 102 -14.66 4.60 -8.05
N ARG A 103 -15.86 4.46 -7.50
CA ARG A 103 -16.44 5.48 -6.62
C ARG A 103 -15.69 5.57 -5.30
N LEU A 104 -15.30 4.43 -4.73
CA LEU A 104 -14.66 4.35 -3.41
C LEU A 104 -13.32 5.08 -3.35
N ILE A 105 -12.51 5.05 -4.42
CA ILE A 105 -11.26 5.82 -4.45
C ILE A 105 -11.47 7.34 -4.30
N SER A 106 -12.68 7.83 -4.55
CA SER A 106 -13.09 9.24 -4.40
C SER A 106 -14.01 9.50 -3.21
N ASP A 107 -14.22 8.52 -2.32
CA ASP A 107 -15.04 8.67 -1.13
C ASP A 107 -14.43 9.73 -0.19
N ASP A 108 -15.23 10.69 0.25
CA ASP A 108 -14.77 11.83 1.07
C ASP A 108 -14.07 11.37 2.36
N ARG A 109 -14.44 10.22 2.94
CA ARG A 109 -13.78 9.66 4.13
C ARG A 109 -12.33 9.29 3.87
N LEU A 110 -11.97 8.97 2.62
CA LEU A 110 -10.62 8.59 2.21
C LEU A 110 -9.87 9.76 1.59
N VAL A 111 -10.46 10.41 0.59
CA VAL A 111 -9.76 11.43 -0.20
C VAL A 111 -9.50 12.70 0.60
N ALA A 112 -10.35 13.06 1.58
CA ALA A 112 -10.09 14.20 2.46
C ALA A 112 -8.83 14.01 3.33
N ILE A 113 -8.57 12.78 3.78
CA ILE A 113 -7.32 12.44 4.48
C ILE A 113 -6.15 12.50 3.50
N ALA A 114 -6.34 11.99 2.27
CA ALA A 114 -5.28 11.96 1.27
C ALA A 114 -4.79 13.35 0.86
N GLU A 115 -5.72 14.24 0.55
CA GLU A 115 -5.42 15.63 0.19
C GLU A 115 -4.84 16.41 1.37
N HIS A 116 -5.24 16.09 2.60
CA HIS A 116 -4.65 16.67 3.79
C HIS A 116 -3.22 16.16 4.03
N PHE A 117 -3.00 14.85 4.13
CA PHE A 117 -1.66 14.27 4.35
C PHE A 117 -0.66 14.63 3.27
N LEU A 118 -1.11 14.72 2.01
CA LEU A 118 -0.24 15.01 0.88
C LEU A 118 -0.23 16.48 0.48
N ASN A 119 -1.15 17.31 0.99
CA ASN A 119 -1.32 18.73 0.64
C ASN A 119 -1.23 18.99 -0.86
N ASP A 120 -1.97 18.19 -1.63
CA ASP A 120 -1.99 18.20 -3.09
C ASP A 120 -3.29 17.55 -3.57
N ASP A 121 -3.63 17.78 -4.83
CA ASP A 121 -4.50 16.86 -5.54
C ASP A 121 -3.82 15.48 -5.58
N VAL A 122 -4.61 14.42 -5.45
CA VAL A 122 -4.10 13.05 -5.40
C VAL A 122 -4.59 12.22 -6.58
N TYR A 123 -3.78 11.24 -6.99
CA TYR A 123 -4.15 10.21 -7.95
C TYR A 123 -3.90 8.81 -7.36
N ILE A 124 -4.54 7.80 -7.93
CA ILE A 124 -4.29 6.40 -7.56
C ILE A 124 -3.03 5.92 -8.27
N HIS A 125 -1.95 5.76 -7.51
CA HIS A 125 -0.72 5.14 -8.01
C HIS A 125 -0.95 3.66 -8.31
N GLN A 126 -1.62 2.96 -7.39
CA GLN A 126 -1.93 1.55 -7.49
C GLN A 126 -3.21 1.24 -6.70
N SER A 127 -3.99 0.27 -7.17
CA SER A 127 -5.07 -0.34 -6.37
C SER A 127 -5.02 -1.85 -6.49
N ARG A 128 -5.37 -2.56 -5.42
CA ARG A 128 -5.53 -4.02 -5.47
C ARG A 128 -6.50 -4.51 -4.42
N VAL A 129 -7.11 -5.67 -4.66
CA VAL A 129 -7.66 -6.51 -3.57
C VAL A 129 -6.61 -7.57 -3.27
N ASN A 130 -6.31 -7.81 -1.99
CA ASN A 130 -5.54 -8.99 -1.59
C ASN A 130 -6.44 -9.97 -0.88
N PHE A 131 -6.25 -11.24 -1.22
CA PHE A 131 -6.90 -12.39 -0.64
C PHE A 131 -5.82 -13.20 0.08
N LYS A 132 -6.02 -13.42 1.37
CA LYS A 132 -5.23 -14.37 2.16
C LYS A 132 -6.17 -15.52 2.56
N PRO A 133 -6.21 -16.60 1.77
CA PRO A 133 -7.17 -17.67 1.98
C PRO A 133 -6.97 -18.36 3.33
N ALA A 134 -8.06 -18.91 3.86
CA ALA A 134 -8.02 -19.78 5.03
C ALA A 134 -7.06 -20.96 4.80
N PHE A 135 -6.30 -21.33 5.84
CA PHE A 135 -5.31 -22.42 5.87
C PHE A 135 -4.11 -22.34 4.90
N LYS A 136 -4.19 -21.57 3.82
CA LYS A 136 -3.22 -21.60 2.72
C LYS A 136 -2.49 -20.28 2.51
N GLY A 137 -3.03 -19.18 3.03
CA GLY A 137 -2.52 -17.84 2.77
C GLY A 137 -1.07 -17.69 3.23
N LYS A 138 -0.20 -17.31 2.30
CA LYS A 138 1.24 -17.18 2.57
C LYS A 138 1.59 -15.82 3.18
N GLU A 139 2.81 -15.76 3.70
CA GLU A 139 3.40 -14.55 4.25
C GLU A 139 3.69 -13.49 3.18
N PHE A 140 3.77 -12.24 3.63
CA PHE A 140 4.45 -11.16 2.92
C PHE A 140 5.61 -10.73 3.81
N PHE A 141 6.83 -10.88 3.31
CA PHE A 141 8.01 -10.51 4.09
C PHE A 141 8.10 -8.99 4.30
N TRP A 142 8.89 -8.57 5.28
CA TRP A 142 9.11 -7.15 5.57
C TRP A 142 9.63 -6.40 4.36
N HIS A 143 9.00 -5.27 4.04
CA HIS A 143 9.42 -4.36 2.98
C HIS A 143 8.94 -2.93 3.27
N SER A 144 9.58 -1.99 2.59
CA SER A 144 9.07 -0.62 2.39
C SER A 144 8.49 -0.56 0.98
N ASP A 145 7.22 -0.18 0.87
CA ASP A 145 6.57 0.02 -0.43
C ASP A 145 7.33 1.07 -1.26
N PHE A 146 7.72 2.17 -0.61
CA PHE A 146 8.48 3.25 -1.22
C PHE A 146 9.81 2.81 -1.80
N GLU A 147 10.54 1.88 -1.17
CA GLU A 147 11.82 1.38 -1.73
C GLU A 147 11.62 0.79 -3.12
N THR A 148 10.56 0.02 -3.31
CA THR A 148 10.22 -0.57 -4.61
C THR A 148 9.65 0.49 -5.56
N TRP A 149 8.75 1.37 -5.09
CA TRP A 149 8.19 2.43 -5.94
C TRP A 149 9.25 3.43 -6.40
N HIS A 150 10.23 3.74 -5.56
CA HIS A 150 11.36 4.58 -5.92
C HIS A 150 12.26 3.87 -6.94
N THR A 151 12.75 2.69 -6.59
CA THR A 151 13.76 2.00 -7.38
C THR A 151 13.22 1.46 -8.71
N GLU A 152 12.03 0.86 -8.70
CA GLU A 152 11.44 0.19 -9.87
C GLU A 152 10.41 1.07 -10.62
N ASP A 153 9.77 2.03 -9.93
CA ASP A 153 8.76 2.91 -10.55
C ASP A 153 9.18 4.37 -10.67
N GLY A 154 10.30 4.79 -10.10
CA GLY A 154 10.73 6.17 -10.22
C GLY A 154 9.88 7.14 -9.41
N MET A 155 9.28 6.72 -8.29
CA MET A 155 8.61 7.63 -7.36
C MET A 155 9.66 8.52 -6.67
N PRO A 156 9.67 9.85 -6.89
CA PRO A 156 10.82 10.65 -6.52
C PRO A 156 10.90 11.00 -5.02
N ARG A 157 9.76 11.20 -4.35
CA ARG A 157 9.69 11.60 -2.93
C ARG A 157 8.75 10.70 -2.14
N MET A 158 8.94 10.65 -0.81
CA MET A 158 8.02 10.01 0.14
C MET A 158 6.77 10.88 0.33
N ARG A 159 5.98 11.03 -0.74
CA ARG A 159 4.72 11.80 -0.79
C ARG A 159 3.58 10.95 -1.35
N ALA A 160 3.51 9.73 -0.85
CA ALA A 160 2.46 8.76 -1.10
C ALA A 160 2.17 8.01 0.20
N PHE A 161 1.00 7.39 0.27
CA PHE A 161 0.67 6.50 1.38
C PHE A 161 -0.40 5.50 0.96
N SER A 162 -0.55 4.45 1.76
CA SER A 162 -1.44 3.34 1.51
C SER A 162 -2.64 3.38 2.45
N MET A 163 -3.83 3.11 1.92
CA MET A 163 -5.05 2.83 2.68
C MET A 163 -5.49 1.39 2.41
N SER A 164 -5.54 0.59 3.48
CA SER A 164 -6.03 -0.79 3.48
C SER A 164 -7.37 -0.86 4.21
N ILE A 165 -8.45 -1.04 3.45
CA ILE A 165 -9.81 -1.23 3.96
C ILE A 165 -10.01 -2.72 4.22
N THR A 166 -10.30 -3.11 5.46
CA THR A 166 -10.55 -4.51 5.83
C THR A 166 -11.92 -4.95 5.28
N LEU A 167 -11.96 -6.04 4.51
CA LEU A 167 -13.22 -6.61 3.98
C LEU A 167 -13.72 -7.80 4.81
N THR A 168 -12.86 -8.31 5.67
CA THR A 168 -13.12 -9.35 6.67
C THR A 168 -12.55 -8.86 8.01
N ASP A 169 -12.99 -9.46 9.11
CA ASP A 169 -12.41 -9.16 10.42
C ASP A 169 -10.90 -9.46 10.43
N ASN A 170 -10.12 -8.49 10.89
CA ASN A 170 -8.69 -8.61 11.02
C ASN A 170 -8.37 -8.95 12.47
N SER A 171 -8.04 -10.21 12.73
CA SER A 171 -7.73 -10.73 14.06
C SER A 171 -6.22 -10.85 14.26
N ALA A 172 -5.79 -11.13 15.48
CA ALA A 172 -4.38 -11.45 15.77
C ALA A 172 -3.92 -12.77 15.11
N HIS A 173 -4.84 -13.60 14.62
CA HIS A 173 -4.57 -14.99 14.25
C HIS A 173 -4.61 -15.27 12.74
N ASN A 174 -5.38 -14.49 11.96
CA ASN A 174 -5.50 -14.68 10.50
C ASN A 174 -4.42 -13.93 9.70
N GLY A 175 -3.22 -13.82 10.28
CA GLY A 175 -2.04 -13.19 9.67
C GLY A 175 -2.25 -11.70 9.37
N PRO A 176 -2.54 -10.84 10.36
CA PRO A 176 -2.76 -9.40 10.18
C PRO A 176 -1.52 -8.70 9.62
N LEU A 177 -1.71 -7.48 9.10
CA LEU A 177 -0.57 -6.65 8.73
C LEU A 177 0.16 -6.24 10.01
N MET A 178 1.47 -6.43 10.01
CA MET A 178 2.38 -6.01 11.05
C MET A 178 3.16 -4.81 10.53
N LEU A 179 3.38 -3.82 11.39
CA LEU A 179 4.12 -2.60 11.08
C LEU A 179 5.18 -2.39 12.18
N ILE A 180 6.30 -1.79 11.80
CA ILE A 180 7.30 -1.31 12.76
C ILE A 180 7.04 0.20 12.95
N PRO A 181 6.49 0.63 14.10
CA PRO A 181 6.22 2.05 14.34
C PRO A 181 7.48 2.90 14.17
N GLY A 182 7.35 4.08 13.55
CA GLY A 182 8.48 5.02 13.40
C GLY A 182 9.47 4.68 12.28
N SER A 183 9.42 3.47 11.71
CA SER A 183 10.32 3.03 10.63
C SER A 183 10.25 3.90 9.37
N HIS A 184 9.12 4.57 9.12
CA HIS A 184 8.94 5.47 7.98
C HIS A 184 9.90 6.67 7.97
N LYS A 185 10.50 7.00 9.12
CA LYS A 185 11.48 8.08 9.28
C LYS A 185 12.87 7.73 8.78
N GLN A 186 13.13 6.45 8.50
CA GLN A 186 14.41 5.95 8.04
C GLN A 186 14.23 5.12 6.79
N PHE A 187 14.94 5.48 5.72
CA PHE A 187 14.99 4.70 4.50
C PHE A 187 16.12 3.68 4.60
N ILE A 188 15.80 2.39 4.47
CA ILE A 188 16.80 1.32 4.40
C ILE A 188 17.06 1.00 2.94
N SER A 189 18.25 1.35 2.44
CA SER A 189 18.66 0.94 1.12
C SER A 189 18.85 -0.57 1.08
N CYS A 190 18.28 -1.24 0.08
CA CYS A 190 18.45 -2.68 -0.13
C CYS A 190 19.70 -2.99 -0.95
N VAL A 191 20.22 -4.21 -0.80
CA VAL A 191 21.38 -4.72 -1.55
C VAL A 191 20.96 -5.45 -2.81
N GLY A 192 21.90 -5.58 -3.76
CA GLY A 192 21.71 -6.27 -5.02
C GLY A 192 21.21 -5.35 -6.14
N GLU A 193 20.89 -5.92 -7.29
CA GLU A 193 20.32 -5.21 -8.44
C GLU A 193 18.92 -5.74 -8.73
N THR A 194 18.07 -4.93 -9.35
CA THR A 194 16.73 -5.35 -9.76
C THR A 194 16.80 -6.16 -11.05
N PRO A 195 16.41 -7.45 -11.06
CA PRO A 195 16.36 -8.25 -12.29
C PRO A 195 15.34 -7.70 -13.29
N ASP A 196 15.53 -7.99 -14.58
CA ASP A 196 14.51 -7.64 -15.58
C ASP A 196 13.18 -8.34 -15.28
N GLN A 197 12.08 -7.60 -15.37
CA GLN A 197 10.73 -8.06 -15.04
C GLN A 197 10.59 -8.72 -13.64
N ASN A 198 11.37 -8.24 -12.64
CA ASN A 198 11.34 -8.74 -11.25
C ASN A 198 9.93 -8.90 -10.67
N TYR A 199 9.01 -8.00 -11.03
CA TYR A 199 7.61 -8.03 -10.57
C TYR A 199 6.88 -9.36 -10.85
N LYS A 200 7.27 -10.13 -11.89
CA LYS A 200 6.65 -11.42 -12.21
C LYS A 200 6.86 -12.47 -11.12
N SER A 201 7.92 -12.34 -10.32
CA SER A 201 8.22 -13.26 -9.21
C SER A 201 8.07 -12.59 -7.85
N SER A 202 8.45 -11.31 -7.71
CA SER A 202 8.49 -10.61 -6.42
C SER A 202 7.10 -10.38 -5.81
N LEU A 203 6.05 -10.31 -6.62
CA LEU A 203 4.66 -10.21 -6.14
C LEU A 203 4.18 -11.47 -5.40
N LYS A 204 4.85 -12.61 -5.64
CA LYS A 204 4.59 -13.89 -4.96
C LYS A 204 5.56 -14.12 -3.81
N ILE A 205 6.86 -13.90 -4.07
CA ILE A 205 7.94 -14.06 -3.09
C ILE A 205 8.97 -12.95 -3.31
N GLN A 206 9.01 -11.98 -2.42
CA GLN A 206 9.94 -10.87 -2.49
C GLN A 206 11.30 -11.28 -1.90
N LYS A 207 12.35 -11.24 -2.73
CA LYS A 207 13.75 -11.54 -2.33
C LYS A 207 14.71 -10.38 -2.52
N ILE A 208 14.35 -9.45 -3.41
CA ILE A 208 15.09 -8.22 -3.71
C ILE A 208 14.22 -7.04 -3.29
N GLY A 209 14.84 -5.97 -2.81
CA GLY A 209 14.09 -4.84 -2.22
C GLY A 209 13.55 -5.13 -0.83
N THR A 210 14.11 -6.12 -0.15
CA THR A 210 13.83 -6.41 1.26
C THR A 210 15.00 -5.93 2.13
N PRO A 211 14.74 -5.21 3.23
CA PRO A 211 15.79 -4.81 4.16
C PRO A 211 16.50 -6.04 4.77
N ASP A 212 17.77 -5.88 5.13
CA ASP A 212 18.52 -6.94 5.78
C ASP A 212 18.04 -7.19 7.22
N GLN A 213 18.30 -8.40 7.69
CA GLN A 213 17.83 -8.84 9.01
C GLN A 213 18.44 -8.03 10.16
N GLY A 214 19.67 -7.51 10.01
CA GLY A 214 20.35 -6.75 11.04
C GLY A 214 19.62 -5.44 11.33
N ASN A 215 19.41 -4.64 10.28
CA ASN A 215 18.64 -3.39 10.38
C ASN A 215 17.18 -3.64 10.81
N LEU A 216 16.54 -4.71 10.31
CA LEU A 216 15.20 -5.09 10.77
C LEU A 216 15.17 -5.38 12.28
N SER A 217 16.12 -6.17 12.78
CA SER A 217 16.18 -6.55 14.20
C SER A 217 16.37 -5.30 15.06
N GLN A 218 17.29 -4.41 14.67
CA GLN A 218 17.52 -3.16 15.39
C GLN A 218 16.25 -2.30 15.46
N MET A 219 15.55 -2.08 14.33
CA MET A 219 14.34 -1.25 14.34
C MET A 219 13.21 -1.87 15.17
N VAL A 220 13.09 -3.20 15.16
CA VAL A 220 12.13 -3.93 16.00
C VAL A 220 12.49 -3.83 17.47
N ASP A 221 13.76 -3.94 17.84
CA ASP A 221 14.22 -3.80 19.23
C ASP A 221 13.94 -2.39 19.78
N GLU A 222 14.07 -1.37 18.93
CA GLU A 222 13.84 0.04 19.29
C GLU A 222 12.36 0.41 19.37
N ASN A 223 11.52 -0.08 18.43
CA ASN A 223 10.15 0.42 18.24
C ASN A 223 9.05 -0.64 18.45
N GLY A 224 9.42 -1.91 18.58
CA GLY A 224 8.50 -3.03 18.64
C GLY A 224 7.80 -3.31 17.31
N ILE A 225 6.77 -4.16 17.39
CA ILE A 225 5.89 -4.52 16.27
C ILE A 225 4.44 -4.28 16.69
N VAL A 226 3.67 -3.64 15.82
CA VAL A 226 2.23 -3.44 16.01
C VAL A 226 1.46 -4.15 14.90
N ALA A 227 0.40 -4.86 15.27
CA ALA A 227 -0.52 -5.49 14.34
C ALA A 227 -1.96 -5.03 14.62
N PRO A 228 -2.47 -4.02 13.90
CA PRO A 228 -3.81 -3.48 14.15
C PRO A 228 -4.91 -4.53 13.92
N VAL A 229 -5.77 -4.74 14.93
CA VAL A 229 -6.90 -5.66 14.89
C VAL A 229 -8.23 -4.91 15.00
N GLY A 230 -9.22 -5.35 14.23
CA GLY A 230 -10.52 -4.70 14.18
C GLY A 230 -11.49 -5.36 13.21
N PRO A 231 -12.77 -4.96 13.26
CA PRO A 231 -13.81 -5.51 12.41
C PRO A 231 -13.59 -5.13 10.93
N ALA A 232 -14.27 -5.83 10.04
CA ALA A 232 -14.42 -5.40 8.66
C ALA A 232 -14.97 -3.97 8.55
N GLY A 233 -14.54 -3.21 7.55
CA GLY A 233 -14.86 -1.78 7.38
C GLY A 233 -13.93 -0.83 8.13
N SER A 234 -12.88 -1.36 8.76
CA SER A 234 -11.80 -0.55 9.33
C SER A 234 -10.79 -0.16 8.25
N VAL A 235 -10.10 0.98 8.44
CA VAL A 235 -9.10 1.49 7.49
C VAL A 235 -7.76 1.61 8.20
N LEU A 236 -6.77 0.87 7.70
CA LEU A 236 -5.38 1.05 8.06
C LEU A 236 -4.71 1.98 7.05
N ILE A 237 -4.24 3.12 7.54
CA ILE A 237 -3.53 4.14 6.77
C ILE A 237 -2.06 4.05 7.16
N PHE A 238 -1.13 3.95 6.22
CA PHE A 238 0.30 3.91 6.53
C PHE A 238 1.14 4.60 5.46
N ASP A 239 2.17 5.33 5.92
CA ASP A 239 3.13 6.03 5.06
C ASP A 239 3.83 5.06 4.10
N CYS A 240 4.16 5.55 2.90
CA CYS A 240 4.80 4.73 1.86
C CYS A 240 6.08 4.04 2.31
N ASN A 241 6.80 4.60 3.28
CA ASN A 241 8.07 4.07 3.77
C ASN A 241 7.94 3.26 5.06
N THR A 242 6.74 3.13 5.65
CA THR A 242 6.56 2.30 6.85
C THR A 242 6.88 0.84 6.53
N LEU A 243 7.83 0.27 7.26
CA LEU A 243 8.14 -1.15 7.16
C LEU A 243 6.96 -1.97 7.64
N HIS A 244 6.50 -2.85 6.76
CA HIS A 244 5.37 -3.72 7.05
C HIS A 244 5.54 -5.10 6.43
N GLY A 245 4.83 -6.06 7.01
CA GLY A 245 4.83 -7.46 6.59
C GLY A 245 3.62 -8.18 7.17
N SER A 246 3.45 -9.46 6.86
CA SER A 246 2.42 -10.26 7.52
C SER A 246 2.79 -11.73 7.50
N GLY A 247 2.48 -12.45 8.60
CA GLY A 247 2.64 -13.90 8.67
C GLY A 247 1.69 -14.66 7.74
N ASN A 248 1.82 -15.99 7.73
CA ASN A 248 0.87 -16.87 7.05
C ASN A 248 -0.50 -16.90 7.76
N ASN A 249 -1.49 -17.54 7.12
CA ASN A 249 -2.80 -17.81 7.71
C ASN A 249 -3.08 -19.31 7.73
N ILE A 250 -2.96 -19.91 8.91
CA ILE A 250 -3.28 -21.32 9.15
C ILE A 250 -4.69 -21.55 9.71
N THR A 251 -5.47 -20.49 9.85
CA THR A 251 -6.79 -20.50 10.51
C THR A 251 -7.92 -20.72 9.48
N PRO A 252 -9.15 -21.07 9.92
CA PRO A 252 -10.32 -21.09 9.05
C PRO A 252 -10.81 -19.70 8.63
N TYR A 253 -10.25 -18.62 9.18
CA TYR A 253 -10.74 -17.26 8.97
C TYR A 253 -9.94 -16.60 7.83
N PRO A 254 -10.52 -16.39 6.63
CA PRO A 254 -9.82 -15.71 5.55
C PRO A 254 -9.56 -14.24 5.93
N ARG A 255 -8.60 -13.63 5.24
CA ARG A 255 -8.34 -12.20 5.36
C ARG A 255 -8.31 -11.55 3.98
N SER A 256 -9.27 -10.67 3.73
CA SER A 256 -9.33 -9.89 2.49
C SER A 256 -9.28 -8.40 2.79
N ASN A 257 -8.54 -7.65 1.98
CA ASN A 257 -8.50 -6.19 2.07
C ASN A 257 -8.48 -5.54 0.69
N LEU A 258 -9.09 -4.37 0.61
CA LEU A 258 -8.99 -3.48 -0.55
C LEU A 258 -7.91 -2.44 -0.24
N PHE A 259 -6.98 -2.27 -1.16
CA PHE A 259 -5.76 -1.50 -0.97
C PHE A 259 -5.65 -0.41 -2.03
N PHE A 260 -5.53 0.83 -1.59
CA PHE A 260 -5.35 1.99 -2.46
C PHE A 260 -4.08 2.74 -2.08
N VAL A 261 -3.27 3.06 -3.09
CA VAL A 261 -2.09 3.92 -2.91
C VAL A 261 -2.42 5.28 -3.50
N TYR A 262 -2.55 6.29 -2.62
CA TYR A 262 -2.69 7.67 -3.03
C TYR A 262 -1.30 8.29 -3.17
N ASN A 263 -1.06 8.95 -4.29
CA ASN A 263 0.17 9.71 -4.54
C ASN A 263 -0.18 11.13 -4.94
N ALA A 264 0.64 12.08 -4.51
CA ALA A 264 0.48 13.48 -4.86
C ALA A 264 0.69 13.70 -6.37
N MET A 265 -0.09 14.58 -6.97
CA MET A 265 0.03 14.94 -8.38
C MET A 265 1.40 15.55 -8.72
N SER A 266 2.00 16.28 -7.77
CA SER A 266 3.37 16.80 -7.87
C SER A 266 4.47 15.74 -7.67
N ASN A 267 4.12 14.55 -7.16
CA ASN A 267 5.03 13.43 -6.92
C ASN A 267 4.91 12.32 -7.98
N ARG A 268 4.49 12.69 -9.20
CA ARG A 268 4.36 11.77 -10.33
C ARG A 268 5.67 11.04 -10.62
N LEU A 269 5.51 9.81 -11.09
CA LEU A 269 6.62 8.91 -11.41
C LEU A 269 7.50 9.47 -12.53
N VAL A 270 8.82 9.38 -12.33
CA VAL A 270 9.84 9.65 -13.34
C VAL A 270 10.43 8.32 -13.86
N ALA A 271 11.57 8.37 -14.53
CA ALA A 271 12.31 7.17 -14.87
C ALA A 271 12.72 6.41 -13.59
N PRO A 272 12.65 5.06 -13.56
CA PRO A 272 13.08 4.28 -12.39
C PRO A 272 14.50 4.61 -11.94
N PHE A 273 14.68 4.87 -10.64
CA PHE A 273 15.99 5.24 -10.09
C PHE A 273 16.99 4.07 -10.14
N GLY A 274 16.50 2.83 -10.12
CA GLY A 274 17.32 1.63 -10.30
C GLY A 274 17.82 1.39 -11.73
N GLY A 275 17.51 2.28 -12.68
CA GLY A 275 17.93 2.15 -14.08
C GLY A 275 17.21 1.06 -14.89
N THR A 276 16.16 0.47 -14.33
CA THR A 276 15.33 -0.55 -15.00
C THR A 276 14.30 0.07 -15.93
N LYS A 277 13.68 -0.77 -16.77
CA LYS A 277 12.50 -0.36 -17.52
C LYS A 277 11.33 -0.15 -16.58
N PRO A 278 10.47 0.87 -16.83
CA PRO A 278 9.22 1.04 -16.11
C PRO A 278 8.39 -0.25 -16.01
N ARG A 279 7.90 -0.56 -14.81
CA ARG A 279 6.93 -1.64 -14.61
C ARG A 279 5.60 -1.36 -15.33
N PRO A 280 4.78 -2.40 -15.61
CA PRO A 280 3.46 -2.23 -16.19
C PRO A 280 2.54 -1.25 -15.45
N ASN A 281 1.60 -0.63 -16.18
CA ASN A 281 0.73 0.42 -15.64
C ASN A 281 -0.20 -0.08 -14.51
N PHE A 282 -0.49 -1.38 -14.44
CA PHE A 282 -1.31 -1.95 -13.36
C PHE A 282 -0.59 -2.03 -12.01
N LEU A 283 0.75 -2.00 -12.02
CA LEU A 283 1.57 -1.92 -10.81
C LEU A 283 1.89 -0.48 -10.44
N ALA A 284 2.06 0.39 -11.43
CA ALA A 284 2.46 1.76 -11.22
C ALA A 284 1.85 2.66 -12.30
N THR A 285 0.84 3.44 -11.92
CA THR A 285 0.11 4.30 -12.85
C THR A 285 1.02 5.40 -13.39
N ARG A 286 1.22 5.40 -14.71
CA ARG A 286 2.07 6.36 -15.45
C ARG A 286 1.32 7.07 -16.57
N LYS A 287 0.28 6.45 -17.10
CA LYS A 287 -0.56 6.98 -18.18
C LYS A 287 -1.91 7.40 -17.62
N ASP A 288 -2.56 8.33 -18.29
CA ASP A 288 -3.95 8.75 -18.02
C ASP A 288 -4.18 9.22 -16.57
N ILE A 289 -3.14 9.81 -15.96
CA ILE A 289 -3.20 10.31 -14.57
C ILE A 289 -4.17 11.49 -14.48
N VAL A 290 -5.26 11.28 -13.74
CA VAL A 290 -6.24 12.29 -13.40
C VAL A 290 -6.34 12.44 -11.88
N PRO A 291 -6.61 13.65 -11.36
CA PRO A 291 -6.95 13.81 -9.95
C PRO A 291 -8.20 13.00 -9.60
N VAL A 292 -8.18 12.33 -8.45
CA VAL A 292 -9.27 11.47 -7.96
C VAL A 292 -10.62 12.20 -7.95
N ARG A 293 -10.67 13.44 -7.46
CA ARG A 293 -11.92 14.22 -7.37
C ARG A 293 -12.51 14.64 -8.73
N THR A 294 -11.66 14.80 -9.73
CA THR A 294 -12.06 15.27 -11.08
C THR A 294 -12.09 14.15 -12.12
N GLY A 295 -11.56 12.97 -11.79
CA GLY A 295 -11.59 11.80 -12.65
C GLY A 295 -13.03 11.37 -12.96
N ARG A 296 -13.24 10.75 -14.13
CA ARG A 296 -14.54 10.24 -14.60
C ARG A 296 -15.07 9.04 -13.77
N HIS A 297 -14.83 9.02 -12.46
CA HIS A 297 -15.34 8.00 -11.54
C HIS A 297 -16.69 8.37 -10.93
N LYS A 298 -17.17 9.60 -11.19
CA LYS A 298 -18.57 10.00 -10.93
C LYS A 298 -19.50 9.43 -12.02
N ILE A 299 -19.69 8.11 -12.05
CA ILE A 299 -20.90 7.57 -12.68
C ILE A 299 -22.03 7.75 -11.65
N ARG A 300 -23.05 8.50 -12.09
CA ARG A 300 -24.20 9.02 -11.36
C ARG A 300 -24.66 8.13 -10.20
N ALA A 301 -24.94 8.75 -9.05
CA ALA A 301 -25.71 8.13 -7.99
C ALA A 301 -26.98 7.52 -8.59
N ALA A 302 -27.18 6.22 -8.38
CA ALA A 302 -28.50 5.64 -8.54
C ALA A 302 -29.35 6.19 -7.39
N GLU A 303 -30.40 6.94 -7.75
CA GLU A 303 -31.53 7.27 -6.87
C GLU A 303 -32.25 5.99 -6.41
#